data_AF-A0A520CCB7-F1
#
_entry.id   AF-A0A520CCB7-F1
#
_cell.length_a   1.000
_cell.length_b   1.000
_cell.length_c   1.000
_cell.angle_alpha   90.00
_cell.angle_beta   90.00
_cell.angle_gamma   90.00
#
_symmetry.space_group_name_H-M   'P 1'
#
loop_
_entity.id
_entity.type
_entity.pdbx_description
1 polymer ?
#
loop_
_entity_poly.entity_id
_entity_poly.type
_entity_poly.pdbx_seq_one_letter_code
_entity_poly.pdbx_strand_id
1 'polypeptide(L)'
;MNSDPEITPKIIIDIVESYYRGKKATEICQEFSIERQALDNWLFDYGHIANDILKLKNENDRLKEMYKSLEATNLSLYHEIEDLQKKLVFRSK
;
A
#
# COMPACT_ATOMS: atom_id res chain seq x y z
N MET A 1 14.37 29.20 -2.11
CA MET A 1 15.46 28.32 -2.57
C MET A 1 14.92 26.91 -2.52
N ASN A 2 14.64 26.29 -3.67
CA ASN A 2 14.25 24.88 -3.71
C ASN A 2 15.52 24.09 -3.36
N SER A 3 15.48 23.38 -2.23
CA SER A 3 16.57 22.47 -1.87
C SER A 3 16.38 21.23 -2.73
N ASP A 4 17.43 20.83 -3.46
CA ASP A 4 17.41 19.57 -4.19
C ASP A 4 17.08 18.43 -3.21
N PRO A 5 16.22 17.48 -3.60
CA PRO A 5 15.84 16.39 -2.71
C PRO A 5 17.08 15.58 -2.35
N GLU A 6 17.39 15.49 -1.05
CA GLU A 6 18.46 14.65 -0.54
C GLU A 6 18.16 13.19 -0.91
N ILE A 7 19.03 12.57 -1.71
CA ILE A 7 18.86 11.18 -2.14
C ILE A 7 19.14 10.26 -0.95
N THR A 8 18.06 9.84 -0.28
CA THR A 8 18.09 8.85 0.80
C THR A 8 17.79 7.44 0.28
N PRO A 9 18.15 6.37 1.02
CA PRO A 9 17.80 5.00 0.63
C PRO A 9 16.30 4.80 0.36
N LYS A 10 15.44 5.47 1.14
CA LYS A 10 13.99 5.45 0.93
C LYS A 10 13.60 6.04 -0.43
N ILE A 11 14.18 7.19 -0.79
CA ILE A 11 13.93 7.84 -2.08
C ILE A 11 14.43 6.99 -3.25
N ILE A 12 15.57 6.31 -3.11
CA ILE A 12 16.06 5.37 -4.13
C ILE A 12 15.03 4.26 -4.38
N ILE A 13 14.49 3.66 -3.32
CA ILE A 13 13.43 2.64 -3.44
C ILE A 13 12.17 3.21 -4.09
N ASP A 14 11.73 4.40 -3.70
CA ASP A 14 10.56 5.07 -4.28
C ASP A 14 10.77 5.37 -5.79
N ILE A 15 11.98 5.79 -6.16
CA ILE A 15 12.39 6.01 -7.57
C ILE A 15 12.30 4.71 -8.36
N VAL A 16 12.91 3.64 -7.87
CA VAL A 16 12.91 2.31 -8.51
C VAL A 16 11.48 1.79 -8.64
N GLU A 17 10.66 1.92 -7.59
CA GLU A 17 9.24 1.55 -7.62
C GLU A 17 8.47 2.35 -8.69
N SER A 18 8.73 3.66 -8.82
CA SER A 18 8.07 4.51 -9.82
C SER A 18 8.36 4.05 -11.26
N TYR A 19 9.58 3.57 -11.53
CA TYR A 19 9.95 2.99 -12.81
C TYR A 19 9.15 1.71 -13.09
N TYR A 20 9.03 0.79 -12.12
CA TYR A 20 8.23 -0.42 -12.27
C TYR A 20 6.72 -0.15 -12.40
N ARG A 21 6.25 1.00 -11.91
CA ARG A 21 4.88 1.49 -12.14
C ARG A 21 4.67 2.13 -13.51
N GLY A 22 5.70 2.19 -14.35
CA GLY A 22 5.64 2.64 -15.74
C GLY A 22 6.12 4.06 -16.00
N LYS A 23 6.66 4.76 -14.98
CA LYS A 23 7.25 6.09 -15.17
C LYS A 23 8.51 5.99 -16.03
N LYS A 24 8.66 6.88 -17.02
CA LYS A 24 9.81 6.78 -17.94
C LYS A 24 11.08 7.19 -17.22
N ALA A 25 12.16 6.47 -17.47
CA ALA A 25 13.46 6.78 -16.90
C ALA A 25 13.94 8.21 -17.20
N THR A 26 13.58 8.79 -18.36
CA THR A 26 13.89 10.21 -18.68
C THR A 26 13.17 11.18 -17.75
N GLU A 27 11.93 10.89 -17.38
CA GLU A 27 11.13 11.72 -16.47
C GLU A 27 11.68 11.62 -15.05
N ILE A 28 12.06 10.41 -14.62
CA ILE A 28 12.70 10.18 -13.32
C ILE A 28 14.03 10.92 -13.22
N CYS A 29 14.90 10.81 -14.24
CA CYS A 29 16.19 11.48 -14.24
C CYS A 29 16.06 13.00 -14.14
N GLN A 30 15.06 13.58 -14.83
CA GLN A 30 14.77 15.02 -14.78
C GLN A 30 14.21 15.45 -13.41
N GLU A 31 13.28 14.68 -12.85
CA GLU A 31 12.62 15.03 -11.58
C GLU A 31 13.57 15.03 -10.39
N PHE A 32 14.47 14.05 -10.35
CA PHE A 32 15.41 13.89 -9.24
C PHE A 32 16.80 14.48 -9.54
N SER A 33 16.99 15.11 -10.70
CA SER A 33 18.28 15.62 -11.16
C SER A 33 19.40 14.56 -11.08
N ILE A 34 19.08 13.31 -11.45
CA ILE A 34 20.02 12.18 -11.42
C ILE A 34 20.46 11.79 -12.82
N GLU A 35 21.67 11.26 -12.91
CA GLU A 35 22.18 10.70 -14.14
C GLU A 35 21.52 9.36 -14.47
N ARG A 36 21.41 9.08 -15.78
CA ARG A 36 20.84 7.82 -16.26
C ARG A 36 21.58 6.59 -15.70
N GLN A 37 22.91 6.67 -15.60
CA GLN A 37 23.73 5.60 -15.06
C GLN A 37 23.42 5.31 -13.59
N ALA A 38 23.15 6.34 -12.78
CA ALA A 38 22.78 6.17 -11.38
C ALA A 38 21.44 5.43 -11.26
N LEU A 39 20.46 5.81 -12.08
CA LEU A 39 19.18 5.11 -12.15
C LEU A 39 19.35 3.65 -12.58
N ASP A 40 20.13 3.38 -13.63
CA ASP A 40 20.34 2.01 -14.12
C ASP A 40 21.02 1.13 -13.05
N ASN A 41 21.98 1.67 -12.29
CA ASN A 41 22.60 0.98 -11.16
C ASN A 41 21.57 0.67 -10.06
N TRP A 42 20.71 1.64 -9.71
CA TRP A 42 19.68 1.41 -8.68
C TRP A 42 18.61 0.40 -9.12
N LEU A 43 18.23 0.41 -10.40
CA LEU A 43 17.32 -0.61 -10.94
C LEU A 43 17.94 -2.01 -10.82
N PHE A 44 19.24 -2.15 -11.06
CA PHE A 44 19.95 -3.42 -10.90
C PHE A 44 20.06 -3.84 -9.42
N ASP A 45 20.57 -2.96 -8.57
CA ASP A 45 20.87 -3.27 -7.17
C ASP A 45 19.60 -3.43 -6.33
N TYR A 46 18.59 -2.59 -6.54
CA TYR A 46 17.42 -2.48 -5.67
C TYR A 46 16.11 -2.91 -6.33
N GLY A 47 16.12 -3.30 -7.60
CA GLY A 47 14.89 -3.67 -8.31
C GLY A 47 14.13 -4.83 -7.67
N HIS A 48 14.86 -5.82 -7.15
CA HIS A 48 14.27 -6.93 -6.42
C HIS A 48 13.59 -6.49 -5.11
N ILE A 49 14.23 -5.60 -4.35
CA ILE A 49 13.69 -5.05 -3.10
C ILE A 49 12.41 -4.24 -3.37
N ALA A 50 12.44 -3.37 -4.39
CA ALA A 50 11.27 -2.58 -4.76
C ALA A 50 10.09 -3.47 -5.18
N ASN A 51 10.35 -4.55 -5.92
CA ASN A 51 9.33 -5.52 -6.30
C ASN A 51 8.72 -6.25 -5.09
N ASP A 52 9.56 -6.66 -4.12
CA ASP A 52 9.07 -7.34 -2.92
C ASP A 52 8.29 -6.40 -2.00
N ILE A 53 8.72 -5.14 -1.89
CA ILE A 53 7.94 -4.09 -1.22
C ILE A 53 6.58 -3.90 -1.90
N LEU A 54 6.54 -3.89 -3.23
CA LEU A 54 5.28 -3.76 -3.98
C LEU A 54 4.33 -4.93 -3.68
N LYS A 55 4.84 -6.17 -3.66
CA LYS A 55 4.05 -7.35 -3.29
C LYS A 55 3.52 -7.25 -1.86
N LEU A 56 4.36 -6.83 -0.92
CA LEU A 56 3.97 -6.65 0.48
C LEU A 56 2.90 -5.56 0.65
N LYS A 57 3.00 -4.44 -0.08
CA LYS A 57 1.98 -3.39 -0.09
C LYS A 57 0.64 -3.95 -0.60
N ASN A 58 0.67 -4.69 -1.72
CA ASN A 58 -0.54 -5.29 -2.28
C ASN A 58 -1.19 -6.31 -1.33
N GLU A 59 -0.39 -7.17 -0.69
CA GLU A 59 -0.91 -8.15 0.27
C GLU A 59 -1.46 -7.47 1.52
N ASN A 60 -0.80 -6.42 2.01
CA ASN A 60 -1.31 -5.63 3.14
C ASN A 60 -2.65 -4.98 2.82
N ASP A 61 -2.81 -4.43 1.60
CA ASP A 61 -4.08 -3.83 1.19
C ASP A 61 -5.19 -4.89 1.06
N ARG A 62 -4.88 -6.07 0.52
CA ARG A 62 -5.80 -7.23 0.52
C ARG A 62 -6.22 -7.62 1.94
N LEU A 63 -5.28 -7.69 2.87
CA LEU A 63 -5.56 -8.02 4.28
C LEU A 63 -6.44 -6.97 4.96
N LYS A 64 -6.22 -5.67 4.69
CA LYS A 64 -7.09 -4.60 5.21
C LYS A 64 -8.52 -4.71 4.68
N GLU A 65 -8.71 -5.05 3.40
CA GLU A 65 -10.04 -5.27 2.83
C GLU A 65 -10.74 -6.46 3.49
N MET A 66 -10.03 -7.57 3.67
CA MET A 66 -10.55 -8.74 4.39
C MET A 66 -10.94 -8.39 5.82
N TYR A 67 -10.11 -7.62 6.52
CA TYR A 67 -10.39 -7.18 7.89
C TYR A 67 -11.65 -6.32 7.96
N LYS A 68 -11.79 -5.32 7.07
CA LYS A 68 -12.99 -4.48 6.99
C LYS A 68 -14.26 -5.29 6.72
N SER A 69 -14.17 -6.28 5.82
CA SER A 69 -15.28 -7.18 5.55
C SER A 69 -15.66 -7.99 6.78
N LEU A 70 -14.67 -8.54 7.49
CA LEU A 70 -14.91 -9.33 8.69
C LEU A 70 -15.52 -8.49 9.82
N GLU A 71 -15.03 -7.27 10.02
CA GLU A 71 -15.57 -6.30 10.98
C GLU A 71 -17.04 -5.98 10.67
N ALA A 72 -17.37 -5.72 9.39
CA ALA A 72 -18.74 -5.46 8.97
C ALA A 72 -19.66 -6.65 9.22
N THR A 73 -19.23 -7.88 8.89
CA THR A 73 -19.98 -9.10 9.18
C THR A 73 -20.19 -9.28 10.68
N ASN A 74 -19.16 -9.07 11.49
CA ASN A 74 -19.24 -9.19 12.95
C ASN A 74 -20.27 -8.22 13.54
N LEU A 75 -20.24 -6.95 13.11
CA LEU A 75 -21.23 -5.94 13.50
C LEU A 75 -22.66 -6.32 13.10
N SER A 76 -22.85 -6.85 11.88
CA SER A 76 -24.16 -7.33 11.42
C SER A 76 -24.69 -8.45 12.32
N LEU A 77 -23.85 -9.43 12.65
CA LEU A 77 -24.22 -10.55 13.51
C LEU A 77 -24.56 -10.08 14.93
N TYR A 78 -23.82 -9.12 15.49
CA TYR A 78 -24.17 -8.53 16.79
C TYR A 78 -25.56 -7.90 16.77
N HIS A 79 -25.88 -7.10 15.76
CA HIS A 79 -27.21 -6.51 15.63
C HIS A 79 -28.32 -7.57 15.46
N GLU A 80 -28.08 -8.62 14.67
CA GLU A 80 -29.03 -9.72 14.52
C GLU A 80 -29.29 -10.45 15.84
N ILE A 81 -28.23 -10.70 16.62
CA ILE A 81 -28.34 -11.32 17.95
C ILE A 81 -29.16 -10.43 18.89
N GLU A 82 -28.88 -9.13 18.94
CA GLU A 82 -29.64 -8.18 19.76
C GLU A 82 -31.13 -8.16 19.38
N ASP A 83 -31.44 -8.17 18.09
CA ASP A 83 -32.81 -8.18 17.60
C ASP A 83 -33.55 -9.48 17.95
N LEU A 84 -32.87 -10.62 17.85
CA LEU A 84 -33.41 -11.91 18.26
C LEU A 84 -33.67 -11.94 19.77
N GLN A 85 -32.75 -11.44 20.58
CA GLN A 85 -32.91 -11.35 22.04
C GLN A 85 -34.10 -10.47 22.41
N LYS A 86 -34.26 -9.30 21.78
CA LYS A 86 -35.44 -8.43 21.97
C LYS A 86 -36.72 -9.19 21.64
N LYS A 87 -36.80 -9.83 20.46
CA LYS A 87 -37.99 -10.59 20.03
C LYS A 87 -38.36 -11.73 20.99
N LEU A 88 -37.37 -12.42 21.57
CA LEU A 88 -37.61 -13.49 22.55
C LEU A 88 -38.19 -12.93 23.85
N VAL A 89 -37.66 -11.82 24.36
CA VAL A 89 -38.16 -11.15 25.57
C VAL A 89 -39.61 -10.65 25.40
N PHE A 90 -39.97 -10.17 24.20
CA PHE A 90 -41.34 -9.76 23.91
C PHE A 90 -42.33 -10.91 23.77
N ARG A 91 -41.89 -12.11 23.36
CA ARG A 91 -42.75 -13.30 23.27
C ARG A 91 -42.95 -14.02 24.61
N SER A 92 -42.08 -13.80 25.58
CA SER A 92 -42.17 -14.43 26.91
C SER A 92 -42.99 -13.63 27.93
N LYS A 93 -43.69 -12.56 27.51
CA LYS A 93 -44.61 -11.75 28.30
C LYS A 93 -46.02 -11.90 27.77
#